data_AF-A0A968CFS0-F1
#
_entry.id   AF-A0A968CFS0-F1
#
_cell.length_a   1.000
_cell.length_b   1.000
_cell.length_c   1.000
_cell.angle_alpha   90.00
_cell.angle_beta   90.00
_cell.angle_gamma   90.00
#
_symmetry.space_group_name_H-M   'P 1'
#
loop_
_entity.id
_entity.type
_entity.pdbx_description
1 polymer ?
#
loop_
_entity_poly.entity_id
_entity_poly.type
_entity_poly.pdbx_seq_one_letter_code
_entity_poly.pdbx_strand_id
1 'polypeptide(L)'
;MQTSVIGVVPKGQLRRGFLYYIERERAHPYRPFLHYNSWYDIGYGPEIIKQPQCIEVINLFGKELVGKRNVTMDSFVLDDGWDDTTSLWRFHKGFPNGFAPLQKVVEKYDSALGAWLSPFGGYGQAKQNRLKYGRQQGFETNKSGFSLAGPTYYERFRDVCINMIREYDLNYFKFDGIGTGGRPTGAGADFVRDMSALLQLVGELRQVKQDLFVNITTGTWSSPYWLWYCDSTWRSGADWSTHGWGSKRQQQVTYRDKETYQNVVKRAPLYPINSLMTQGVMFANHGLPSEVNDLVADISAFFASGTNCQELYITPSLMRPQDWDALAEAAKWSRNNADVLVDTHWVGGDPNEGEVYGWAAWSKRKGILSLRNPHEKPGKLSIDIGKVFELPAGAAQKYSLKSPWKRDANRVVIVLSAGTEYTFEMEPFEVVVFDATPL
;
A
#
# COMPACT_ATOMS: atom_id res chain seq x y z
N MET A 1 -15.74 20.76 -16.18
CA MET A 1 -16.03 21.71 -15.08
C MET A 1 -14.91 21.51 -14.06
N GLN A 2 -14.16 22.55 -13.68
CA GLN A 2 -13.17 22.42 -12.59
C GLN A 2 -13.91 22.64 -11.27
N THR A 3 -13.87 21.67 -10.37
CA THR A 3 -14.45 21.78 -9.03
C THR A 3 -13.40 22.34 -8.09
N SER A 4 -13.78 23.31 -7.26
CA SER A 4 -12.96 23.80 -6.14
C SER A 4 -13.69 23.55 -4.83
N VAL A 5 -12.92 23.39 -3.75
CA VAL A 5 -13.42 23.16 -2.40
C VAL A 5 -12.91 24.28 -1.52
N ILE A 6 -13.81 24.94 -0.79
CA ILE A 6 -13.48 25.97 0.20
C ILE A 6 -14.16 25.57 1.50
N GLY A 7 -13.44 25.65 2.61
CA GLY A 7 -13.95 25.28 3.92
C GLY A 7 -13.18 25.95 5.05
N VAL A 8 -13.69 25.81 6.27
CA VAL A 8 -13.07 26.30 7.50
C VAL A 8 -12.74 25.12 8.41
N VAL A 9 -11.67 25.24 9.17
CA VAL A 9 -11.18 24.22 10.11
C VAL A 9 -10.89 24.87 11.46
N PRO A 10 -10.97 24.13 12.57
CA PRO A 10 -10.54 24.64 13.86
C PRO A 10 -9.08 25.11 13.82
N LYS A 11 -8.75 26.13 14.61
CA LYS A 11 -7.37 26.67 14.67
C LYS A 11 -6.38 25.56 15.02
N GLY A 12 -5.31 25.44 14.24
CA GLY A 12 -4.29 24.40 14.43
C GLY A 12 -4.72 22.98 14.04
N GLN A 13 -5.85 22.81 13.34
CA GLN A 13 -6.37 21.51 12.91
C GLN A 13 -6.53 21.42 11.39
N LEU A 14 -5.65 22.06 10.61
CA LEU A 14 -5.77 22.07 9.15
C LEU A 14 -5.70 20.66 8.56
N ARG A 15 -4.67 19.88 8.90
CA ARG A 15 -4.51 18.51 8.40
C ARG A 15 -5.71 17.65 8.77
N ARG A 16 -6.09 17.60 10.05
CA ARG A 16 -7.21 16.77 10.51
C ARG A 16 -8.57 17.23 9.99
N GLY A 17 -8.80 18.53 9.87
CA GLY A 17 -10.03 19.08 9.29
C GLY A 17 -10.15 18.77 7.80
N PHE A 18 -9.05 18.84 7.06
CA PHE A 18 -9.01 18.44 5.66
C PHE A 18 -9.14 16.91 5.50
N LEU A 19 -8.49 16.13 6.35
CA LEU A 19 -8.64 14.67 6.39
C LEU A 19 -10.09 14.27 6.66
N TYR A 20 -10.79 14.92 7.61
CA TYR A 20 -12.21 14.68 7.86
C TYR A 20 -13.06 14.90 6.60
N TYR A 21 -12.76 15.95 5.83
CA TYR A 21 -13.41 16.17 4.53
C TYR A 21 -13.10 15.03 3.56
N ILE A 22 -11.83 14.67 3.38
CA ILE A 22 -11.43 13.59 2.46
C ILE A 22 -12.06 12.26 2.86
N GLU A 23 -12.09 11.88 4.14
CA GLU A 23 -12.70 10.63 4.60
C GLU A 23 -14.21 10.57 4.36
N ARG A 24 -14.89 11.72 4.30
CA ARG A 24 -16.32 11.78 4.00
C ARG A 24 -16.63 11.68 2.51
N GLU A 25 -15.75 12.21 1.66
CA GLU A 25 -15.94 12.23 0.21
C GLU A 25 -15.23 11.08 -0.53
N ARG A 26 -14.26 10.41 0.11
CA ARG A 26 -13.55 9.28 -0.50
C ARG A 26 -14.53 8.14 -0.80
N ALA A 27 -14.20 7.36 -1.82
CA ALA A 27 -15.09 6.31 -2.31
C ALA A 27 -15.46 5.25 -1.26
N HIS A 28 -14.52 4.96 -0.36
CA HIS A 28 -14.73 4.10 0.79
C HIS A 28 -13.98 4.62 2.00
N PRO A 29 -14.51 4.44 3.22
CA PRO A 29 -13.75 4.70 4.44
C PRO A 29 -12.38 4.01 4.42
N TYR A 30 -11.39 4.65 5.03
CA TYR A 30 -10.10 4.01 5.28
C TYR A 30 -10.29 2.62 5.91
N ARG A 31 -9.70 1.61 5.27
CA ARG A 31 -9.66 0.23 5.77
C ARG A 31 -8.34 -0.43 5.38
N PRO A 32 -7.60 -1.06 6.31
CA PRO A 32 -6.51 -1.95 5.99
C PRO A 32 -6.95 -3.05 5.00
N PHE A 33 -6.14 -3.27 3.97
CA PHE A 33 -6.37 -4.25 2.92
C PHE A 33 -5.11 -5.10 2.73
N LEU A 34 -5.03 -6.16 3.54
CA LEU A 34 -3.95 -7.11 3.59
C LEU A 34 -4.09 -8.13 2.47
N HIS A 35 -3.07 -8.21 1.63
CA HIS A 35 -3.07 -9.15 0.53
C HIS A 35 -1.69 -9.66 0.18
N TYR A 36 -1.66 -10.89 -0.32
CA TYR A 36 -0.50 -11.43 -1.02
C TYR A 36 -0.44 -10.82 -2.43
N ASN A 37 0.76 -10.51 -2.91
CA ASN A 37 1.01 -10.14 -4.30
C ASN A 37 2.05 -11.11 -4.90
N SER A 38 1.74 -11.71 -6.05
CA SER A 38 2.59 -12.73 -6.68
C SER A 38 3.90 -12.22 -7.28
N TRP A 39 4.02 -10.91 -7.47
CA TRP A 39 5.26 -10.29 -7.93
C TRP A 39 6.39 -10.56 -6.93
N TYR A 40 7.60 -10.75 -7.41
CA TYR A 40 8.78 -11.15 -6.63
C TYR A 40 8.76 -12.56 -6.00
N ASP A 41 7.61 -13.24 -5.91
CA ASP A 41 7.51 -14.60 -5.37
C ASP A 41 7.53 -15.68 -6.46
N ILE A 42 6.40 -15.85 -7.15
CA ILE A 42 6.22 -16.85 -8.22
C ILE A 42 6.21 -16.23 -9.62
N GLY A 43 6.17 -14.89 -9.70
CA GLY A 43 6.27 -14.15 -10.94
C GLY A 43 7.26 -12.98 -10.82
N TYR A 44 8.19 -12.90 -11.76
CA TYR A 44 9.05 -11.75 -11.95
C TYR A 44 9.58 -11.67 -13.39
N GLY A 45 9.58 -10.48 -13.97
CA GLY A 45 10.10 -10.25 -15.32
C GLY A 45 9.40 -11.10 -16.39
N PRO A 46 10.10 -12.01 -17.09
CA PRO A 46 9.50 -12.84 -18.15
C PRO A 46 8.74 -14.07 -17.64
N GLU A 47 8.70 -14.30 -16.33
CA GLU A 47 8.06 -15.49 -15.77
C GLU A 47 6.55 -15.46 -15.95
N ILE A 48 5.98 -16.64 -16.16
CA ILE A 48 4.55 -16.87 -16.32
C ILE A 48 4.10 -17.67 -15.11
N ILE A 49 3.17 -17.10 -14.33
CA ILE A 49 2.60 -17.78 -13.18
C ILE A 49 1.59 -18.84 -13.65
N LYS A 50 1.47 -19.96 -12.93
CA LYS A 50 0.56 -21.05 -13.33
C LYS A 50 -0.40 -21.39 -12.21
N GLN A 51 -1.59 -21.89 -12.59
CA GLN A 51 -2.63 -22.27 -11.65
C GLN A 51 -2.14 -23.14 -10.48
N PRO A 52 -1.34 -24.22 -10.66
CA PRO A 52 -0.90 -25.04 -9.54
C PRO A 52 -0.05 -24.28 -8.51
N GLN A 53 0.85 -23.42 -8.97
CA GLN A 53 1.72 -22.61 -8.10
C GLN A 53 0.89 -21.60 -7.30
N CYS A 54 -0.09 -20.96 -7.94
CA CYS A 54 -1.00 -20.03 -7.27
C CYS A 54 -1.80 -20.74 -6.16
N ILE A 55 -2.34 -21.93 -6.46
CA ILE A 55 -3.07 -22.75 -5.49
C ILE A 55 -2.18 -23.14 -4.31
N GLU A 56 -0.93 -23.54 -4.56
CA GLU A 56 0.02 -23.87 -3.50
C GLU A 56 0.25 -22.69 -2.56
N VAL A 57 0.53 -21.51 -3.12
CA VAL A 57 0.76 -20.29 -2.32
C VAL A 57 -0.47 -19.88 -1.52
N ILE A 58 -1.66 -19.91 -2.13
CA ILE A 58 -2.93 -19.61 -1.43
C ILE A 58 -3.11 -20.55 -0.24
N ASN A 59 -2.89 -21.85 -0.41
CA ASN A 59 -3.02 -22.82 0.70
C ASN A 59 -1.98 -22.59 1.80
N LEU A 60 -0.75 -22.20 1.45
CA LEU A 60 0.31 -21.94 2.42
C LEU A 60 -0.02 -20.71 3.28
N PHE A 61 -0.37 -19.59 2.67
CA PHE A 61 -0.83 -18.39 3.39
C PHE A 61 -2.12 -18.65 4.16
N GLY A 62 -3.10 -19.30 3.54
CA GLY A 62 -4.36 -19.66 4.18
C GLY A 62 -4.15 -20.52 5.42
N LYS A 63 -3.24 -21.50 5.37
CA LYS A 63 -2.88 -22.30 6.55
C LYS A 63 -2.13 -21.48 7.61
N GLU A 64 -1.10 -20.72 7.22
CA GLU A 64 -0.21 -20.05 8.17
C GLU A 64 -0.84 -18.81 8.81
N LEU A 65 -1.55 -17.97 8.05
CA LEU A 65 -2.12 -16.73 8.55
C LEU A 65 -3.58 -16.90 8.98
N VAL A 66 -4.43 -17.47 8.11
CA VAL A 66 -5.87 -17.60 8.42
C VAL A 66 -6.09 -18.71 9.44
N GLY A 67 -5.74 -19.96 9.10
CA GLY A 67 -6.02 -21.13 9.94
C GLY A 67 -5.27 -21.14 11.29
N LYS A 68 -3.96 -20.91 11.29
CA LYS A 68 -3.15 -20.99 12.52
C LYS A 68 -3.17 -19.72 13.37
N ARG A 69 -3.30 -18.55 12.74
CA ARG A 69 -3.05 -17.26 13.42
C ARG A 69 -4.25 -16.31 13.42
N ASN A 70 -5.37 -16.74 12.83
CA ASN A 70 -6.63 -16.01 12.76
C ASN A 70 -6.47 -14.59 12.21
N VAL A 71 -5.71 -14.49 11.12
CA VAL A 71 -5.53 -13.24 10.37
C VAL A 71 -6.52 -13.23 9.22
N THR A 72 -7.22 -12.13 9.01
CA THR A 72 -8.00 -11.90 7.80
C THR A 72 -7.08 -11.51 6.65
N MET A 73 -7.07 -12.32 5.59
CA MET A 73 -6.45 -12.00 4.30
C MET A 73 -7.54 -11.49 3.37
N ASP A 74 -7.48 -10.23 2.97
CA ASP A 74 -8.55 -9.63 2.16
C ASP A 74 -8.48 -10.09 0.70
N SER A 75 -7.28 -10.39 0.18
CA SER A 75 -7.13 -10.82 -1.21
C SER A 75 -5.83 -11.59 -1.47
N PHE A 76 -5.84 -12.37 -2.54
CA PHE A 76 -4.66 -12.94 -3.19
C PHE A 76 -4.54 -12.37 -4.59
N VAL A 77 -3.55 -11.50 -4.79
CA VAL A 77 -3.38 -10.73 -6.02
C VAL A 77 -2.40 -11.40 -6.95
N LEU A 78 -2.89 -11.68 -8.16
CA LEU A 78 -2.08 -12.17 -9.26
C LEU A 78 -1.55 -10.97 -10.06
N ASP A 79 -0.26 -10.70 -9.90
CA ASP A 79 0.46 -9.64 -10.62
C ASP A 79 0.83 -10.09 -12.05
N ASP A 80 1.68 -9.35 -12.78
CA ASP A 80 1.99 -9.66 -14.18
C ASP A 80 2.43 -11.13 -14.38
N GLY A 81 2.03 -11.70 -15.52
CA GLY A 81 2.34 -13.09 -15.90
C GLY A 81 1.15 -14.07 -15.91
N TRP A 82 -0.08 -13.63 -15.61
CA TRP A 82 -1.28 -14.49 -15.67
C TRP A 82 -1.97 -14.55 -17.05
N ASP A 83 -1.70 -13.58 -17.94
CA ASP A 83 -2.32 -13.47 -19.26
C ASP A 83 -1.39 -13.89 -20.41
N ASP A 84 -2.00 -14.21 -21.55
CA ASP A 84 -1.31 -14.36 -22.82
C ASP A 84 -1.03 -12.99 -23.42
N THR A 85 0.22 -12.57 -23.32
CA THR A 85 0.71 -11.28 -23.83
C THR A 85 0.60 -11.12 -25.34
N THR A 86 0.38 -12.21 -26.11
CA THR A 86 0.13 -12.14 -27.55
C THR A 86 -1.34 -11.87 -27.89
N SER A 87 -2.18 -11.80 -26.87
CA SER A 87 -3.56 -11.32 -26.91
C SER A 87 -3.68 -10.02 -26.10
N LEU A 88 -4.88 -9.68 -25.62
CA LEU A 88 -5.06 -8.58 -24.68
C LEU A 88 -5.89 -9.04 -23.48
N TRP A 89 -5.22 -9.27 -22.36
CA TRP A 89 -5.83 -9.65 -21.07
C TRP A 89 -6.71 -10.91 -21.15
N ARG A 90 -6.27 -11.93 -21.90
CA ARG A 90 -6.87 -13.27 -21.88
C ARG A 90 -5.92 -14.22 -21.17
N PHE A 91 -6.44 -15.19 -20.44
CA PHE A 91 -5.62 -16.21 -19.79
C PHE A 91 -4.73 -16.96 -20.79
N HIS A 92 -3.46 -17.20 -20.42
CA HIS A 92 -2.63 -18.15 -21.14
C HIS A 92 -3.01 -19.59 -20.76
N LYS A 93 -2.44 -20.57 -21.48
CA LYS A 93 -2.69 -22.01 -21.31
C LYS A 93 -2.44 -22.60 -19.90
N GLY A 94 -1.86 -21.83 -18.98
CA GLY A 94 -1.62 -22.22 -17.60
C GLY A 94 -2.82 -21.96 -16.68
N PHE A 95 -3.85 -21.30 -17.19
CA PHE A 95 -5.15 -21.08 -16.56
C PHE A 95 -6.27 -21.51 -17.53
N PRO A 96 -6.39 -22.83 -17.83
CA PRO A 96 -7.35 -23.32 -18.83
C PRO A 96 -8.82 -23.03 -18.47
N ASN A 97 -9.11 -22.84 -17.18
CA ASN A 97 -10.44 -22.47 -16.67
C ASN A 97 -10.43 -21.08 -16.01
N GLY A 98 -9.53 -20.20 -16.46
CA GLY A 98 -9.28 -18.92 -15.81
C GLY A 98 -8.97 -19.06 -14.33
N PHE A 99 -9.52 -18.16 -13.51
CA PHE A 99 -9.31 -18.16 -12.06
C PHE A 99 -10.32 -18.98 -11.25
N ALA A 100 -11.31 -19.62 -11.89
CA ALA A 100 -12.34 -20.40 -11.16
C ALA A 100 -11.77 -21.46 -10.20
N PRO A 101 -10.68 -22.20 -10.54
CA PRO A 101 -10.07 -23.13 -9.59
C PRO A 101 -9.44 -22.44 -8.38
N LEU A 102 -8.95 -21.20 -8.52
CA LEU A 102 -8.32 -20.43 -7.45
C LEU A 102 -9.39 -19.83 -6.53
N GLN A 103 -10.51 -19.37 -7.10
CA GLN A 103 -11.67 -18.86 -6.37
C GLN A 103 -12.14 -19.88 -5.32
N LYS A 104 -12.30 -21.14 -5.73
CA LYS A 104 -12.67 -22.25 -4.83
C LYS A 104 -11.67 -22.51 -3.70
N VAL A 105 -10.42 -22.05 -3.82
CA VAL A 105 -9.40 -22.22 -2.79
C VAL A 105 -9.42 -21.05 -1.82
N VAL A 106 -9.52 -19.81 -2.32
CA VAL A 106 -9.58 -18.61 -1.44
C VAL A 106 -10.87 -18.58 -0.61
N GLU A 107 -11.98 -19.10 -1.12
CA GLU A 107 -13.26 -19.23 -0.38
C GLU A 107 -13.13 -20.09 0.89
N LYS A 108 -12.19 -21.05 0.92
CA LYS A 108 -11.94 -21.88 2.12
C LYS A 108 -11.31 -21.10 3.26
N TYR A 109 -10.79 -19.91 2.97
CA TYR A 109 -10.06 -19.04 3.88
C TYR A 109 -10.76 -17.69 4.07
N ASP A 110 -12.06 -17.60 3.71
CA ASP A 110 -12.85 -16.36 3.73
C ASP A 110 -12.13 -15.18 3.06
N SER A 111 -11.49 -15.47 1.93
CA SER A 111 -10.67 -14.52 1.17
C SER A 111 -11.14 -14.46 -0.29
N ALA A 112 -10.56 -13.53 -1.05
CA ALA A 112 -10.92 -13.27 -2.44
C ALA A 112 -9.68 -13.22 -3.34
N LEU A 113 -9.92 -12.98 -4.63
CA LEU A 113 -8.86 -12.77 -5.62
C LEU A 113 -8.76 -11.30 -6.00
N GLY A 114 -7.57 -10.92 -6.44
CA GLY A 114 -7.31 -9.66 -7.12
C GLY A 114 -6.39 -9.86 -8.31
N ALA A 115 -6.30 -8.84 -9.16
CA ALA A 115 -5.43 -8.89 -10.33
C ALA A 115 -4.73 -7.55 -10.58
N TRP A 116 -3.51 -7.65 -11.10
CA TRP A 116 -2.83 -6.55 -11.75
C TRP A 116 -3.26 -6.46 -13.22
N LEU A 117 -3.54 -5.24 -13.67
CA LEU A 117 -3.69 -4.91 -15.07
C LEU A 117 -3.05 -3.54 -15.34
N SER A 118 -2.61 -3.33 -16.57
CA SER A 118 -1.99 -2.07 -16.96
C SER A 118 -2.82 -1.34 -18.01
N PRO A 119 -3.39 -0.17 -17.70
CA PRO A 119 -4.14 0.61 -18.67
C PRO A 119 -3.39 0.96 -19.97
N PHE A 120 -2.05 1.04 -19.94
CA PHE A 120 -1.26 1.27 -21.16
C PHE A 120 -0.66 -0.01 -21.78
N GLY A 121 -0.99 -1.20 -21.26
CA GLY A 121 -0.53 -2.50 -21.78
C GLY A 121 0.67 -3.15 -21.09
N GLY A 122 1.16 -2.60 -19.99
CA GLY A 122 2.24 -3.16 -19.17
C GLY A 122 3.63 -2.64 -19.54
N TYR A 123 4.64 -3.45 -19.22
CA TYR A 123 6.05 -3.10 -19.35
C TYR A 123 6.82 -4.10 -20.22
N GLY A 124 8.03 -3.72 -20.63
CA GLY A 124 8.97 -4.61 -21.32
C GLY A 124 8.39 -5.32 -22.56
N GLN A 125 8.76 -6.59 -22.72
CA GLN A 125 8.35 -7.40 -23.87
C GLN A 125 6.85 -7.71 -23.87
N ALA A 126 6.24 -7.91 -22.70
CA ALA A 126 4.81 -8.17 -22.57
C ALA A 126 3.98 -7.03 -23.19
N LYS A 127 4.36 -5.78 -22.90
CA LYS A 127 3.77 -4.60 -23.54
C LYS A 127 3.87 -4.61 -25.06
N GLN A 128 5.05 -4.91 -25.59
CA GLN A 128 5.29 -4.91 -27.03
C GLN A 128 4.40 -5.95 -27.74
N ASN A 129 4.24 -7.13 -27.13
CA ASN A 129 3.37 -8.19 -27.64
C ASN A 129 1.90 -7.74 -27.65
N ARG A 130 1.41 -7.20 -26.52
CA ARG A 130 0.02 -6.72 -26.40
C ARG A 130 -0.25 -5.59 -27.41
N LEU A 131 0.67 -4.64 -27.57
CA LEU A 131 0.55 -3.56 -28.57
C LEU A 131 0.58 -4.06 -30.01
N LYS A 132 1.37 -5.10 -30.32
CA LYS A 132 1.37 -5.72 -31.65
C LYS A 132 0.01 -6.34 -31.97
N TYR A 133 -0.57 -7.07 -31.02
CA TYR A 133 -1.93 -7.60 -31.14
C TYR A 133 -2.96 -6.47 -31.27
N GLY A 134 -2.88 -5.46 -30.40
CA GLY A 134 -3.81 -4.35 -30.39
C GLY A 134 -3.87 -3.54 -31.68
N ARG A 135 -2.72 -3.35 -32.36
CA ARG A 135 -2.68 -2.73 -33.71
C ARG A 135 -3.48 -3.52 -34.74
N GLN A 136 -3.49 -4.86 -34.66
CA GLN A 136 -4.27 -5.70 -35.56
C GLN A 136 -5.77 -5.64 -35.27
N GLN A 137 -6.14 -5.28 -34.03
CA GLN A 137 -7.53 -5.14 -33.60
C GLN A 137 -8.05 -3.69 -33.68
N GLY A 138 -7.21 -2.74 -34.06
CA GLY A 138 -7.59 -1.32 -34.15
C GLY A 138 -7.68 -0.58 -32.81
N PHE A 139 -7.06 -1.11 -31.74
CA PHE A 139 -7.07 -0.43 -30.44
C PHE A 139 -6.25 0.85 -30.45
N GLU A 140 -6.82 1.89 -29.85
CA GLU A 140 -6.22 3.22 -29.78
C GLU A 140 -5.01 3.25 -28.85
N THR A 141 -4.01 4.04 -29.22
CA THR A 141 -2.75 4.18 -28.49
C THR A 141 -2.36 5.65 -28.30
N ASN A 142 -1.62 5.94 -27.24
CA ASN A 142 -0.93 7.20 -26.99
C ASN A 142 0.59 6.97 -26.91
N LYS A 143 1.35 7.99 -26.50
CA LYS A 143 2.81 7.92 -26.40
C LYS A 143 3.34 6.89 -25.39
N SER A 144 2.53 6.47 -24.42
CA SER A 144 2.89 5.49 -23.40
C SER A 144 2.41 4.08 -23.72
N GLY A 145 1.55 3.85 -24.72
CA GLY A 145 0.99 2.52 -25.00
C GLY A 145 -0.49 2.62 -25.39
N PHE A 146 -1.33 1.73 -24.88
CA PHE A 146 -2.77 1.84 -25.10
C PHE A 146 -3.36 3.12 -24.51
N SER A 147 -4.42 3.63 -25.13
CA SER A 147 -5.15 4.81 -24.68
C SER A 147 -6.55 4.39 -24.19
N LEU A 148 -6.79 4.47 -22.88
CA LEU A 148 -8.14 4.30 -22.30
C LEU A 148 -9.13 5.36 -22.77
N ALA A 149 -8.66 6.50 -23.29
CA ALA A 149 -9.55 7.48 -23.91
C ALA A 149 -10.14 7.00 -25.25
N GLY A 150 -9.54 5.99 -25.88
CA GLY A 150 -10.06 5.38 -27.10
C GLY A 150 -11.25 4.48 -26.81
N PRO A 151 -12.41 4.68 -27.45
CA PRO A 151 -13.63 3.93 -27.13
C PRO A 151 -13.46 2.41 -27.36
N THR A 152 -12.72 1.99 -28.39
CA THR A 152 -12.57 0.56 -28.71
C THR A 152 -11.74 -0.15 -27.65
N TYR A 153 -10.60 0.43 -27.28
CA TYR A 153 -9.76 -0.09 -26.21
C TYR A 153 -10.44 -0.01 -24.84
N TYR A 154 -11.17 1.09 -24.56
CA TYR A 154 -11.91 1.28 -23.32
C TYR A 154 -12.92 0.15 -23.09
N GLU A 155 -13.78 -0.13 -24.07
CA GLU A 155 -14.76 -1.22 -23.96
C GLU A 155 -14.07 -2.56 -23.70
N ARG A 156 -12.99 -2.87 -24.44
CA ARG A 156 -12.24 -4.10 -24.23
C ARG A 156 -11.67 -4.20 -22.82
N PHE A 157 -11.04 -3.14 -22.31
CA PHE A 157 -10.42 -3.14 -20.99
C PHE A 157 -11.47 -3.19 -19.87
N ARG A 158 -12.57 -2.44 -20.03
CA ARG A 158 -13.72 -2.45 -19.13
C ARG A 158 -14.33 -3.85 -19.04
N ASP A 159 -14.61 -4.47 -20.17
CA ASP A 159 -15.27 -5.78 -20.20
C ASP A 159 -14.39 -6.86 -19.58
N VAL A 160 -13.07 -6.79 -19.75
CA VAL A 160 -12.13 -7.67 -19.05
C VAL A 160 -12.27 -7.51 -17.53
N CYS A 161 -12.24 -6.28 -17.02
CA CYS A 161 -12.34 -6.01 -15.59
C CYS A 161 -13.71 -6.43 -15.02
N ILE A 162 -14.81 -6.12 -15.71
CA ILE A 162 -16.17 -6.51 -15.31
C ILE A 162 -16.31 -8.03 -15.31
N ASN A 163 -15.79 -8.73 -16.32
CA ASN A 163 -15.84 -10.18 -16.38
C ASN A 163 -15.03 -10.82 -15.24
N MET A 164 -13.89 -10.26 -14.87
CA MET A 164 -13.15 -10.76 -13.71
C MET A 164 -13.93 -10.63 -12.40
N ILE A 165 -14.65 -9.52 -12.21
CA ILE A 165 -15.56 -9.36 -11.06
C ILE A 165 -16.67 -10.40 -11.10
N ARG A 166 -17.37 -10.54 -12.24
CA ARG A 166 -18.56 -11.39 -12.35
C ARG A 166 -18.25 -12.89 -12.28
N GLU A 167 -17.18 -13.32 -12.94
CA GLU A 167 -16.84 -14.73 -13.08
C GLU A 167 -16.01 -15.27 -11.91
N TYR A 168 -15.25 -14.42 -11.23
CA TYR A 168 -14.27 -14.84 -10.21
C TYR A 168 -14.37 -14.07 -8.88
N ASP A 169 -15.39 -13.24 -8.70
CA ASP A 169 -15.61 -12.37 -7.53
C ASP A 169 -14.36 -11.57 -7.12
N LEU A 170 -13.65 -11.03 -8.12
CA LEU A 170 -12.47 -10.20 -7.85
C LEU A 170 -12.84 -9.00 -6.98
N ASN A 171 -12.11 -8.79 -5.88
CA ASN A 171 -12.31 -7.69 -4.95
C ASN A 171 -11.20 -6.64 -4.97
N TYR A 172 -10.19 -6.82 -5.82
CA TYR A 172 -9.05 -5.92 -5.92
C TYR A 172 -8.53 -5.78 -7.36
N PHE A 173 -8.25 -4.54 -7.75
CA PHE A 173 -7.44 -4.23 -8.93
C PHE A 173 -6.25 -3.35 -8.58
N LYS A 174 -5.07 -3.76 -9.07
CA LYS A 174 -3.90 -2.88 -9.21
C LYS A 174 -3.84 -2.40 -10.65
N PHE A 175 -4.16 -1.12 -10.88
CA PHE A 175 -4.05 -0.48 -12.18
C PHE A 175 -2.71 0.24 -12.30
N ASP A 176 -1.84 -0.29 -13.15
CA ASP A 176 -0.46 0.14 -13.23
C ASP A 176 -0.10 0.72 -14.59
N GLY A 177 0.16 2.03 -14.63
CA GLY A 177 0.57 2.69 -15.86
C GLY A 177 -0.60 3.25 -16.64
N ILE A 178 -0.94 4.49 -16.33
CA ILE A 178 -1.95 5.31 -17.03
C ILE A 178 -1.40 6.66 -17.51
N GLY A 179 -0.19 7.03 -17.08
CA GLY A 179 0.45 8.30 -17.44
C GLY A 179 1.97 8.20 -17.55
N THR A 180 2.65 9.29 -17.20
CA THR A 180 4.12 9.30 -17.12
C THR A 180 4.60 8.58 -15.87
N GLY A 181 5.63 7.75 -16.01
CA GLY A 181 6.36 7.19 -14.88
C GLY A 181 7.15 8.25 -14.09
N GLY A 182 7.78 7.82 -13.00
CA GLY A 182 8.62 8.67 -12.16
C GLY A 182 7.83 9.36 -11.05
N ARG A 183 7.85 10.70 -11.02
CA ARG A 183 7.31 11.54 -9.92
C ARG A 183 6.40 12.66 -10.45
N PRO A 184 5.29 12.35 -11.15
CA PRO A 184 4.44 13.36 -11.76
C PRO A 184 3.88 14.36 -10.73
N THR A 185 3.52 15.56 -11.19
CA THR A 185 2.87 16.63 -10.40
C THR A 185 1.43 16.90 -10.84
N GLY A 186 0.95 16.17 -11.85
CA GLY A 186 -0.32 16.39 -12.52
C GLY A 186 -0.44 15.53 -13.77
N ALA A 187 -1.63 15.49 -14.36
CA ALA A 187 -1.82 14.88 -15.66
C ALA A 187 -1.30 15.81 -16.75
N GLY A 188 -0.32 15.35 -17.54
CA GLY A 188 0.07 16.04 -18.76
C GLY A 188 -1.08 16.06 -19.78
N ALA A 189 -1.09 17.04 -20.69
CA ALA A 189 -2.15 17.22 -21.68
C ALA A 189 -2.43 15.94 -22.50
N ASP A 190 -1.39 15.17 -22.80
CA ASP A 190 -1.48 13.92 -23.57
C ASP A 190 -2.19 12.78 -22.82
N PHE A 191 -2.32 12.87 -21.49
CA PHE A 191 -2.84 11.78 -20.64
C PHE A 191 -4.11 12.14 -19.88
N VAL A 192 -4.52 13.41 -19.88
CA VAL A 192 -5.69 13.86 -19.08
C VAL A 192 -6.96 13.11 -19.46
N ARG A 193 -7.13 12.75 -20.73
CA ARG A 193 -8.28 11.97 -21.22
C ARG A 193 -8.20 10.52 -20.76
N ASP A 194 -7.03 9.89 -20.82
CA ASP A 194 -6.81 8.52 -20.34
C ASP A 194 -7.06 8.42 -18.83
N MET A 195 -6.56 9.39 -18.07
CA MET A 195 -6.81 9.49 -16.62
C MET A 195 -8.31 9.62 -16.34
N SER A 196 -9.01 10.49 -17.06
CA SER A 196 -10.46 10.66 -16.89
C SER A 196 -11.23 9.38 -17.22
N ALA A 197 -10.82 8.66 -18.27
CA ALA A 197 -11.40 7.37 -18.62
C ALA A 197 -11.13 6.30 -17.54
N LEU A 198 -9.94 6.27 -16.93
CA LEU A 198 -9.67 5.39 -15.80
C LEU A 198 -10.59 5.70 -14.60
N LEU A 199 -10.79 6.98 -14.28
CA LEU A 199 -11.71 7.37 -13.19
C LEU A 199 -13.16 6.95 -13.49
N GLN A 200 -13.61 7.10 -14.75
CA GLN A 200 -14.91 6.61 -15.19
C GLN A 200 -15.00 5.09 -15.06
N LEU A 201 -13.98 4.35 -15.52
CA LEU A 201 -13.92 2.90 -15.41
C LEU A 201 -14.07 2.47 -13.96
N VAL A 202 -13.35 3.09 -13.03
CA VAL A 202 -13.47 2.76 -11.60
C VAL A 202 -14.89 2.98 -11.08
N GLY A 203 -15.57 4.05 -11.50
CA GLY A 203 -16.98 4.27 -11.20
C GLY A 203 -17.88 3.14 -11.73
N GLU A 204 -17.68 2.71 -12.97
CA GLU A 204 -18.43 1.60 -13.58
C GLU A 204 -18.16 0.26 -12.88
N LEU A 205 -16.90 -0.03 -12.52
CA LEU A 205 -16.55 -1.25 -11.78
C LEU A 205 -17.22 -1.29 -10.40
N ARG A 206 -17.31 -0.14 -9.71
CA ARG A 206 -18.01 -0.07 -8.42
C ARG A 206 -19.53 -0.16 -8.51
N GLN A 207 -20.12 0.10 -9.68
CA GLN A 207 -21.53 -0.25 -9.91
C GLN A 207 -21.74 -1.77 -9.95
N VAL A 208 -20.72 -2.54 -10.35
CA VAL A 208 -20.76 -4.01 -10.37
C VAL A 208 -20.41 -4.61 -9.01
N LYS A 209 -19.34 -4.12 -8.36
CA LYS A 209 -18.93 -4.55 -7.02
C LYS A 209 -18.64 -3.33 -6.15
N GLN A 210 -19.58 -3.01 -5.27
CA GLN A 210 -19.55 -1.77 -4.50
C GLN A 210 -18.31 -1.64 -3.61
N ASP A 211 -17.83 -2.72 -3.00
CA ASP A 211 -16.73 -2.73 -2.02
C ASP A 211 -15.33 -2.96 -2.64
N LEU A 212 -15.23 -2.88 -3.97
CA LEU A 212 -14.00 -3.10 -4.73
C LEU A 212 -12.87 -2.18 -4.28
N PHE A 213 -11.74 -2.77 -3.87
CA PHE A 213 -10.53 -2.05 -3.57
C PHE A 213 -9.75 -1.74 -4.86
N VAL A 214 -9.46 -0.48 -5.11
CA VAL A 214 -8.71 -0.06 -6.30
C VAL A 214 -7.41 0.63 -5.88
N ASN A 215 -6.29 0.08 -6.34
CA ASN A 215 -4.97 0.67 -6.22
C ASN A 215 -4.52 1.21 -7.58
N ILE A 216 -4.36 2.53 -7.72
CA ILE A 216 -3.88 3.14 -8.97
C ILE A 216 -2.43 3.56 -8.79
N THR A 217 -1.54 2.99 -9.58
CA THR A 217 -0.10 3.12 -9.32
C THR A 217 0.58 4.14 -10.24
N THR A 218 1.31 3.68 -11.27
CA THR A 218 2.16 4.52 -12.12
C THR A 218 1.35 5.55 -12.90
N GLY A 219 1.69 6.82 -12.70
CA GLY A 219 1.02 7.98 -13.30
C GLY A 219 0.22 8.82 -12.30
N THR A 220 0.01 8.33 -11.08
CA THR A 220 -0.59 9.11 -10.00
C THR A 220 0.40 10.08 -9.37
N TRP A 221 -0.13 11.14 -8.77
CA TRP A 221 0.59 12.10 -7.94
C TRP A 221 -0.22 12.32 -6.66
N SER A 222 0.39 12.94 -5.64
CA SER A 222 -0.15 13.13 -4.29
C SER A 222 -1.33 14.12 -4.21
N SER A 223 -2.31 14.03 -5.11
CA SER A 223 -3.58 14.74 -5.01
C SER A 223 -4.59 13.91 -4.20
N PRO A 224 -5.18 14.46 -3.13
CA PRO A 224 -6.12 13.73 -2.29
C PRO A 224 -7.41 13.35 -3.03
N TYR A 225 -7.70 13.99 -4.17
CA TYR A 225 -8.91 13.74 -4.96
C TYR A 225 -8.88 12.44 -5.76
N TRP A 226 -7.73 11.78 -5.85
CA TRP A 226 -7.69 10.38 -6.28
C TRP A 226 -8.57 9.50 -5.40
N LEU A 227 -8.67 9.81 -4.10
CA LEU A 227 -9.38 8.99 -3.11
C LEU A 227 -10.91 9.02 -3.28
N TRP A 228 -11.45 9.95 -4.07
CA TRP A 228 -12.86 9.89 -4.52
C TRP A 228 -13.13 8.73 -5.45
N TYR A 229 -12.08 8.14 -6.02
CA TYR A 229 -12.16 7.07 -7.00
C TYR A 229 -11.37 5.85 -6.57
N CYS A 230 -10.19 5.94 -5.97
CA CYS A 230 -9.40 4.79 -5.57
C CYS A 230 -9.20 4.70 -4.06
N ASP A 231 -8.75 3.56 -3.58
CA ASP A 231 -8.46 3.32 -2.17
C ASP A 231 -7.00 3.70 -1.85
N SER A 232 -6.09 3.54 -2.81
CA SER A 232 -4.68 3.94 -2.67
C SER A 232 -4.06 4.44 -3.97
N THR A 233 -3.00 5.24 -3.84
CA THR A 233 -2.15 5.68 -4.96
C THR A 233 -0.69 5.28 -4.77
N TRP A 234 0.13 5.35 -5.83
CA TRP A 234 1.57 5.11 -5.71
C TRP A 234 2.31 6.25 -5.02
N ARG A 235 3.23 5.91 -4.10
CA ARG A 235 4.16 6.89 -3.50
C ARG A 235 5.14 7.53 -4.49
N SER A 236 5.15 7.13 -5.77
CA SER A 236 6.16 7.47 -6.78
C SER A 236 7.55 6.90 -6.49
N GLY A 237 8.44 6.94 -7.50
CA GLY A 237 9.76 6.29 -7.43
C GLY A 237 9.72 4.86 -7.97
N ALA A 238 10.81 4.11 -7.77
CA ALA A 238 10.90 2.71 -8.15
C ALA A 238 10.17 1.82 -7.13
N ASP A 239 9.79 0.60 -7.53
CA ASP A 239 9.17 -0.41 -6.66
C ASP A 239 10.02 -0.63 -5.41
N TRP A 240 11.33 -0.83 -5.60
CA TRP A 240 12.31 -0.81 -4.52
C TRP A 240 13.69 -0.42 -5.04
N SER A 241 14.55 -0.02 -4.11
CA SER A 241 15.99 0.22 -4.28
C SER A 241 16.62 0.18 -2.89
N THR A 242 17.93 0.40 -2.80
CA THR A 242 18.64 0.62 -1.54
C THR A 242 19.01 2.09 -1.36
N HIS A 243 19.00 2.55 -0.11
CA HIS A 243 19.52 3.87 0.27
C HIS A 243 19.97 3.89 1.73
N GLY A 244 21.01 4.67 2.06
CA GLY A 244 21.50 4.83 3.43
C GLY A 244 22.35 3.65 3.93
N TRP A 245 22.22 3.32 5.21
CA TRP A 245 23.12 2.43 5.95
C TRP A 245 22.47 1.09 6.31
N GLY A 246 23.30 0.16 6.78
CA GLY A 246 22.86 -1.13 7.32
C GLY A 246 22.72 -2.24 6.28
N SER A 247 21.99 -3.29 6.64
CA SER A 247 21.65 -4.43 5.78
C SER A 247 20.86 -3.98 4.54
N LYS A 248 20.75 -4.82 3.50
CA LYS A 248 19.96 -4.44 2.31
C LYS A 248 18.50 -4.20 2.67
N ARG A 249 17.96 -4.92 3.66
CA ARG A 249 16.62 -4.67 4.19
C ARG A 249 16.52 -3.29 4.84
N GLN A 250 17.46 -2.92 5.72
CA GLN A 250 17.47 -1.57 6.32
C GLN A 250 17.56 -0.48 5.25
N GLN A 251 18.39 -0.68 4.23
CA GLN A 251 18.53 0.25 3.11
C GLN A 251 17.26 0.33 2.25
N GLN A 252 16.54 -0.79 2.07
CA GLN A 252 15.29 -0.82 1.32
C GLN A 252 14.16 -0.11 2.08
N VAL A 253 14.07 -0.31 3.39
CA VAL A 253 13.14 0.44 4.25
C VAL A 253 13.45 1.94 4.18
N THR A 254 14.72 2.32 4.32
CA THR A 254 15.14 3.72 4.18
C THR A 254 14.80 4.29 2.80
N TYR A 255 14.97 3.52 1.72
CA TYR A 255 14.55 3.95 0.38
C TYR A 255 13.04 4.20 0.29
N ARG A 256 12.21 3.24 0.74
CA ARG A 256 10.75 3.34 0.77
C ARG A 256 10.30 4.61 1.49
N ASP A 257 10.87 4.83 2.68
CA ASP A 257 10.45 5.90 3.57
C ASP A 257 10.96 7.26 3.08
N LYS A 258 12.17 7.32 2.51
CA LYS A 258 12.69 8.50 1.79
C LYS A 258 11.79 8.90 0.64
N GLU A 259 11.43 7.96 -0.25
CA GLU A 259 10.58 8.30 -1.40
C GLU A 259 9.20 8.78 -0.94
N THR A 260 8.65 8.17 0.11
CA THR A 260 7.40 8.64 0.75
C THR A 260 7.54 10.08 1.26
N TYR A 261 8.63 10.36 1.99
CA TYR A 261 8.90 11.70 2.52
C TYR A 261 9.07 12.75 1.41
N GLN A 262 9.90 12.47 0.42
CA GLN A 262 10.23 13.41 -0.66
C GLN A 262 9.08 13.62 -1.63
N ASN A 263 8.36 12.55 -1.99
CA ASN A 263 7.34 12.60 -3.04
C ASN A 263 5.96 12.99 -2.51
N VAL A 264 5.68 12.73 -1.23
CA VAL A 264 4.35 12.94 -0.64
C VAL A 264 4.42 13.95 0.50
N VAL A 265 5.15 13.65 1.59
CA VAL A 265 5.13 14.49 2.81
C VAL A 265 5.54 15.94 2.51
N LYS A 266 6.67 16.14 1.82
CA LYS A 266 7.15 17.49 1.49
C LYS A 266 6.32 18.19 0.41
N ARG A 267 5.76 17.43 -0.53
CA ARG A 267 5.10 17.99 -1.73
C ARG A 267 3.61 18.25 -1.54
N ALA A 268 2.95 17.44 -0.73
CA ALA A 268 1.51 17.45 -0.52
C ALA A 268 1.20 17.10 0.95
N PRO A 269 1.49 17.99 1.90
CA PRO A 269 1.35 17.72 3.34
C PRO A 269 -0.08 17.43 3.81
N LEU A 270 -1.09 17.66 2.96
CA LEU A 270 -2.50 17.35 3.22
C LEU A 270 -2.97 16.05 2.56
N TYR A 271 -2.12 15.35 1.80
CA TYR A 271 -2.46 14.03 1.28
C TYR A 271 -2.44 12.99 2.41
N PRO A 272 -3.47 12.15 2.56
CA PRO A 272 -3.47 11.07 3.56
C PRO A 272 -2.42 10.01 3.26
N ILE A 273 -1.27 10.03 3.94
CA ILE A 273 -0.16 9.08 3.70
C ILE A 273 -0.51 7.63 4.06
N ASN A 274 -1.61 7.42 4.78
CA ASN A 274 -2.21 6.10 5.02
C ASN A 274 -2.88 5.47 3.78
N SER A 275 -3.00 6.23 2.68
CA SER A 275 -3.66 5.79 1.44
C SER A 275 -2.64 5.66 0.30
N LEU A 276 -1.47 5.07 0.61
CA LEU A 276 -0.34 4.90 -0.31
C LEU A 276 0.01 3.44 -0.50
N MET A 277 0.12 2.98 -1.75
CA MET A 277 0.95 1.83 -2.08
C MET A 277 2.43 2.26 -1.94
N THR A 278 3.18 1.60 -1.06
CA THR A 278 4.58 1.95 -0.75
C THR A 278 5.59 0.88 -1.15
N GLN A 279 5.13 -0.23 -1.72
CA GLN A 279 5.85 -1.51 -1.76
C GLN A 279 6.01 -2.05 -0.33
N GLY A 280 5.16 -3.01 0.04
CA GLY A 280 5.09 -3.52 1.41
C GLY A 280 6.24 -4.45 1.80
N VAL A 281 5.95 -5.48 2.58
CA VAL A 281 6.99 -6.38 3.11
C VAL A 281 7.53 -7.25 1.97
N MET A 282 8.83 -7.14 1.71
CA MET A 282 9.50 -7.89 0.65
C MET A 282 10.46 -8.93 1.24
N PHE A 283 10.13 -10.20 1.09
CA PHE A 283 10.93 -11.36 1.48
C PHE A 283 10.60 -12.56 0.58
N ALA A 284 11.05 -12.48 -0.67
CA ALA A 284 10.65 -13.38 -1.73
C ALA A 284 11.83 -13.69 -2.69
N ASN A 285 11.70 -14.74 -3.49
CA ASN A 285 12.74 -15.29 -4.36
C ASN A 285 13.42 -14.27 -5.29
N HIS A 286 12.65 -13.31 -5.82
CA HIS A 286 13.17 -12.26 -6.71
C HIS A 286 13.28 -10.88 -6.04
N GLY A 287 12.98 -10.81 -4.73
CA GLY A 287 13.09 -9.62 -3.90
C GLY A 287 14.35 -9.63 -3.03
N LEU A 288 14.17 -9.64 -1.70
CA LEU A 288 15.26 -9.70 -0.70
C LEU A 288 15.30 -11.06 0.04
N PRO A 289 15.51 -12.21 -0.64
CA PRO A 289 15.36 -13.53 -0.02
C PRO A 289 16.45 -13.87 1.01
N SER A 290 17.63 -13.24 0.96
CA SER A 290 18.74 -13.49 1.90
C SER A 290 18.67 -12.69 3.20
N GLU A 291 17.78 -11.71 3.30
CA GLU A 291 17.78 -10.72 4.38
C GLU A 291 16.72 -11.06 5.44
N VAL A 292 16.88 -12.20 6.13
CA VAL A 292 15.95 -12.61 7.19
C VAL A 292 16.11 -11.80 8.48
N ASN A 293 17.32 -11.27 8.71
CA ASN A 293 17.58 -10.32 9.79
C ASN A 293 16.79 -9.03 9.53
N ASP A 294 16.34 -8.39 10.60
CA ASP A 294 15.50 -7.17 10.56
C ASP A 294 14.11 -7.35 9.93
N LEU A 295 13.72 -8.54 9.45
CA LEU A 295 12.39 -8.78 8.87
C LEU A 295 11.26 -8.39 9.83
N VAL A 296 11.39 -8.73 11.11
CA VAL A 296 10.37 -8.38 12.12
C VAL A 296 10.32 -6.86 12.36
N ALA A 297 11.45 -6.15 12.25
CA ALA A 297 11.49 -4.70 12.35
C ALA A 297 10.84 -4.03 11.14
N ASP A 298 11.11 -4.53 9.92
CA ASP A 298 10.45 -4.08 8.68
C ASP A 298 8.93 -4.33 8.72
N ILE A 299 8.49 -5.53 9.14
CA ILE A 299 7.07 -5.83 9.39
C ILE A 299 6.48 -4.79 10.35
N SER A 300 7.13 -4.54 11.49
CA SER A 300 6.62 -3.56 12.47
C SER A 300 6.52 -2.15 11.88
N ALA A 301 7.56 -1.69 11.17
CA ALA A 301 7.58 -0.39 10.52
C ALA A 301 6.51 -0.26 9.43
N PHE A 302 6.32 -1.31 8.62
CA PHE A 302 5.34 -1.33 7.55
C PHE A 302 3.91 -1.19 8.07
N PHE A 303 3.50 -2.01 9.04
CA PHE A 303 2.14 -1.92 9.60
C PHE A 303 1.94 -0.65 10.43
N ALA A 304 2.98 -0.15 11.10
CA ALA A 304 2.91 1.09 11.86
C ALA A 304 2.89 2.36 10.99
N SER A 305 3.27 2.27 9.71
CA SER A 305 3.06 3.36 8.74
C SER A 305 1.58 3.67 8.49
N GLY A 306 0.68 2.76 8.91
CA GLY A 306 -0.76 2.92 8.77
C GLY A 306 -1.25 2.84 7.33
N THR A 307 -0.44 2.40 6.36
CA THR A 307 -0.94 2.24 5.00
C THR A 307 -2.10 1.23 4.93
N ASN A 308 -3.12 1.57 4.14
CA ASN A 308 -4.22 0.68 3.81
C ASN A 308 -3.82 -0.40 2.80
N CYS A 309 -2.92 -0.10 1.86
CA CYS A 309 -2.47 -1.05 0.85
C CYS A 309 -1.37 -1.93 1.45
N GLN A 310 -1.80 -3.02 2.10
CA GLN A 310 -0.92 -3.90 2.88
C GLN A 310 -0.43 -5.08 2.03
N GLU A 311 0.44 -4.76 1.07
CA GLU A 311 1.02 -5.71 0.11
C GLU A 311 2.11 -6.60 0.74
N LEU A 312 1.94 -7.92 0.59
CA LEU A 312 2.94 -8.91 0.99
C LEU A 312 3.59 -9.54 -0.24
N TYR A 313 4.86 -9.22 -0.46
CA TYR A 313 5.72 -9.83 -1.48
C TYR A 313 6.60 -10.87 -0.78
N ILE A 314 6.02 -12.01 -0.42
CA ILE A 314 6.66 -13.02 0.43
C ILE A 314 6.58 -14.39 -0.21
N THR A 315 7.72 -15.09 -0.28
CA THR A 315 7.78 -16.51 -0.62
C THR A 315 7.54 -17.34 0.64
N PRO A 316 6.46 -18.13 0.73
CA PRO A 316 6.09 -18.82 1.97
C PRO A 316 7.17 -19.77 2.52
N SER A 317 7.94 -20.42 1.64
CA SER A 317 8.99 -21.37 2.05
C SER A 317 10.20 -20.70 2.71
N LEU A 318 10.37 -19.39 2.58
CA LEU A 318 11.43 -18.63 3.25
C LEU A 318 11.05 -18.26 4.69
N MET A 319 9.76 -18.21 5.00
CA MET A 319 9.25 -17.74 6.29
C MET A 319 9.40 -18.80 7.37
N ARG A 320 9.98 -18.42 8.51
CA ARG A 320 10.04 -19.26 9.71
C ARG A 320 8.79 -19.05 10.56
N PRO A 321 8.45 -19.96 11.49
CA PRO A 321 7.28 -19.81 12.35
C PRO A 321 7.21 -18.47 13.08
N GLN A 322 8.33 -17.97 13.61
CA GLN A 322 8.37 -16.67 14.29
C GLN A 322 8.13 -15.47 13.35
N ASP A 323 8.50 -15.58 12.07
CA ASP A 323 8.27 -14.50 11.10
C ASP A 323 6.78 -14.41 10.76
N TRP A 324 6.11 -15.56 10.66
CA TRP A 324 4.65 -15.63 10.54
C TRP A 324 3.93 -15.10 11.79
N ASP A 325 4.44 -15.39 12.99
CA ASP A 325 3.87 -14.88 14.24
C ASP A 325 3.95 -13.35 14.30
N ALA A 326 5.10 -12.78 13.94
CA ALA A 326 5.30 -11.35 13.84
C ALA A 326 4.38 -10.68 12.82
N LEU A 327 4.29 -11.25 11.62
CA LEU A 327 3.42 -10.75 10.56
C LEU A 327 1.95 -10.77 10.99
N ALA A 328 1.50 -11.86 11.62
CA ALA A 328 0.13 -11.98 12.10
C ALA A 328 -0.18 -11.02 13.24
N GLU A 329 0.75 -10.82 14.18
CA GLU A 329 0.59 -9.87 15.27
C GLU A 329 0.45 -8.44 14.73
N ALA A 330 1.33 -8.03 13.82
CA ALA A 330 1.32 -6.69 13.22
C ALA A 330 0.07 -6.44 12.36
N ALA A 331 -0.34 -7.43 11.54
CA ALA A 331 -1.56 -7.36 10.74
C ALA A 331 -2.83 -7.19 11.58
N LYS A 332 -2.98 -8.00 12.65
CA LYS A 332 -4.11 -7.89 13.58
C LYS A 332 -4.08 -6.57 14.34
N TRP A 333 -2.91 -6.13 14.79
CA TRP A 333 -2.77 -4.83 15.45
C TRP A 333 -3.17 -3.68 14.52
N SER A 334 -2.75 -3.70 13.25
CA SER A 334 -3.13 -2.67 12.28
C SER A 334 -4.65 -2.66 12.05
N ARG A 335 -5.27 -3.82 11.82
CA ARG A 335 -6.72 -3.94 11.63
C ARG A 335 -7.52 -3.47 12.85
N ASN A 336 -7.11 -3.86 14.05
CA ASN A 336 -7.74 -3.44 15.31
C ASN A 336 -7.57 -1.95 15.64
N ASN A 337 -6.72 -1.25 14.89
CA ASN A 337 -6.44 0.17 15.09
C ASN A 337 -6.73 1.01 13.85
N ALA A 338 -7.54 0.50 12.92
CA ALA A 338 -7.92 1.23 11.73
C ALA A 338 -8.59 2.58 12.05
N ASP A 339 -9.38 2.65 13.13
CA ASP A 339 -10.01 3.86 13.65
C ASP A 339 -9.01 4.93 14.16
N VAL A 340 -7.78 4.52 14.45
CA VAL A 340 -6.68 5.43 14.85
C VAL A 340 -5.81 5.75 13.64
N LEU A 341 -5.40 4.73 12.89
CA LEU A 341 -4.48 4.84 11.73
C LEU A 341 -5.08 5.61 10.55
N VAL A 342 -6.38 5.86 10.55
CA VAL A 342 -7.00 6.84 9.64
C VAL A 342 -6.36 8.24 9.78
N ASP A 343 -5.81 8.59 10.95
CA ASP A 343 -5.17 9.88 11.22
C ASP A 343 -3.66 9.91 10.96
N THR A 344 -3.08 8.86 10.35
CA THR A 344 -1.62 8.75 10.21
C THR A 344 -1.01 9.93 9.45
N HIS A 345 0.06 10.49 10.01
CA HIS A 345 0.86 11.57 9.47
C HIS A 345 2.34 11.42 9.86
N TRP A 346 3.21 12.13 9.16
CA TRP A 346 4.67 12.05 9.36
C TRP A 346 5.14 12.88 10.56
N VAL A 347 6.16 12.39 11.26
CA VAL A 347 6.86 13.13 12.33
C VAL A 347 8.38 12.93 12.25
N GLY A 348 9.14 13.87 12.80
CA GLY A 348 10.60 13.82 12.81
C GLY A 348 11.23 14.21 11.46
N GLY A 349 12.41 13.66 11.19
CA GLY A 349 13.33 14.14 10.14
C GLY A 349 13.20 13.49 8.77
N ASP A 350 14.22 13.73 7.94
CA ASP A 350 14.39 13.21 6.58
C ASP A 350 15.18 11.88 6.59
N PRO A 351 14.60 10.76 6.13
CA PRO A 351 15.31 9.49 6.00
C PRO A 351 16.52 9.56 5.07
N ASN A 352 16.55 10.51 4.11
CA ASN A 352 17.68 10.73 3.19
C ASN A 352 18.94 11.22 3.93
N GLU A 353 18.75 11.99 5.01
CA GLU A 353 19.84 12.57 5.80
C GLU A 353 20.23 11.68 7.00
N GLY A 354 19.58 10.53 7.15
CA GLY A 354 19.82 9.63 8.27
C GLY A 354 19.21 10.10 9.60
N GLU A 355 18.28 11.07 9.56
CA GLU A 355 17.63 11.61 10.75
C GLU A 355 16.61 10.62 11.33
N VAL A 356 16.32 10.72 12.63
CA VAL A 356 15.24 9.95 13.25
C VAL A 356 13.88 10.49 12.82
N TYR A 357 12.99 9.62 12.36
CA TYR A 357 11.66 9.98 11.85
C TYR A 357 10.61 8.96 12.27
N GLY A 358 9.36 9.20 11.89
CA GLY A 358 8.28 8.33 12.26
C GLY A 358 6.92 8.67 11.69
N TRP A 359 5.93 7.96 12.22
CA TRP A 359 4.51 8.13 11.92
C TRP A 359 3.75 8.30 13.23
N ALA A 360 2.82 9.22 13.25
CA ALA A 360 1.93 9.46 14.36
C ALA A 360 0.48 9.39 13.89
N ALA A 361 -0.41 8.91 14.75
CA ALA A 361 -1.85 8.90 14.51
C ALA A 361 -2.57 9.09 15.84
N TRP A 362 -3.75 9.70 15.83
CA TRP A 362 -4.51 9.93 17.05
C TRP A 362 -6.01 9.81 16.85
N SER A 363 -6.67 9.23 17.85
CA SER A 363 -8.11 9.29 18.06
C SER A 363 -8.40 9.57 19.54
N LYS A 364 -9.67 9.82 19.87
CA LYS A 364 -10.10 9.94 21.28
C LYS A 364 -9.77 8.69 22.12
N ARG A 365 -9.66 7.51 21.49
CA ARG A 365 -9.39 6.25 22.16
C ARG A 365 -7.92 6.13 22.58
N LYS A 366 -7.00 6.50 21.68
CA LYS A 366 -5.54 6.47 21.90
C LYS A 366 -4.79 7.17 20.77
N GLY A 367 -3.51 7.45 21.01
CA GLY A 367 -2.52 7.74 19.99
C GLY A 367 -1.69 6.51 19.60
N ILE A 368 -1.01 6.60 18.45
CA ILE A 368 0.00 5.66 17.98
C ILE A 368 1.21 6.47 17.56
N LEU A 369 2.39 6.07 18.02
CA LEU A 369 3.67 6.69 17.61
C LEU A 369 4.64 5.59 17.20
N SER A 370 5.12 5.64 15.96
CA SER A 370 6.21 4.80 15.46
C SER A 370 7.40 5.67 15.15
N LEU A 371 8.59 5.31 15.64
CA LEU A 371 9.85 5.99 15.32
C LEU A 371 10.86 4.99 14.75
N ARG A 372 11.70 5.47 13.84
CA ARG A 372 12.80 4.72 13.26
C ARG A 372 14.07 5.57 13.22
N ASN A 373 15.18 4.99 13.65
CA ASN A 373 16.52 5.49 13.38
C ASN A 373 17.07 4.78 12.12
N PRO A 374 17.25 5.43 10.97
CA PRO A 374 17.76 4.79 9.76
C PRO A 374 19.29 4.66 9.71
N HIS A 375 20.01 5.22 10.69
CA HIS A 375 21.47 5.35 10.67
C HIS A 375 22.16 4.24 11.48
N GLU A 376 23.42 3.94 11.14
CA GLU A 376 24.30 3.03 11.88
C GLU A 376 24.83 3.60 13.21
N LYS A 377 24.39 4.80 13.62
CA LYS A 377 24.82 5.50 14.83
C LYS A 377 23.60 5.78 15.69
N PRO A 378 23.76 5.91 17.02
CA PRO A 378 22.68 6.35 17.88
C PRO A 378 22.11 7.69 17.41
N GLY A 379 20.78 7.82 17.43
CA GLY A 379 20.04 9.00 17.02
C GLY A 379 19.21 9.58 18.17
N LYS A 380 18.78 10.84 18.03
CA LYS A 380 17.90 11.49 19.00
C LYS A 380 16.75 12.20 18.31
N LEU A 381 15.57 12.15 18.91
CA LEU A 381 14.41 12.95 18.50
C LEU A 381 13.71 13.53 19.73
N SER A 382 13.69 14.86 19.84
CA SER A 382 12.92 15.58 20.87
C SER A 382 11.50 15.82 20.37
N ILE A 383 10.50 15.42 21.15
CA ILE A 383 9.09 15.60 20.80
C ILE A 383 8.28 16.17 21.96
N ASP A 384 7.23 16.90 21.62
CA ASP A 384 6.09 17.20 22.50
C ASP A 384 4.92 16.34 22.02
N ILE A 385 4.38 15.48 22.90
CA ILE A 385 3.31 14.53 22.52
C ILE A 385 2.03 15.25 22.06
N GLY A 386 1.78 16.46 22.57
CA GLY A 386 0.65 17.28 22.16
C GLY A 386 0.79 17.80 20.73
N LYS A 387 2.01 18.15 20.32
CA LYS A 387 2.32 18.55 18.94
C LYS A 387 2.33 17.35 18.01
N VAL A 388 2.96 16.25 18.43
CA VAL A 388 3.06 15.00 17.65
C VAL A 388 1.70 14.37 17.35
N PHE A 389 0.73 14.46 18.25
CA PHE A 389 -0.64 14.01 17.98
C PHE A 389 -1.56 15.12 17.46
N GLU A 390 -1.03 16.33 17.22
CA GLU A 390 -1.79 17.52 16.83
C GLU A 390 -3.07 17.68 17.68
N LEU A 391 -2.98 17.57 19.00
CA LEU A 391 -4.16 17.37 19.86
C LEU A 391 -5.22 18.48 19.66
N PRO A 392 -6.50 18.12 19.42
CA PRO A 392 -7.57 19.10 19.38
C PRO A 392 -7.88 19.63 20.80
N ALA A 393 -8.55 20.78 20.86
CA ALA A 393 -9.02 21.33 22.14
C ALA A 393 -9.88 20.31 22.91
N GLY A 394 -9.60 20.16 24.21
CA GLY A 394 -10.30 19.22 25.09
C GLY A 394 -9.81 17.77 25.02
N ALA A 395 -8.81 17.45 24.19
CA ALA A 395 -8.16 16.13 24.24
C ALA A 395 -7.38 15.93 25.54
N ALA A 396 -7.20 14.66 25.95
CA ALA A 396 -6.30 14.31 27.04
C ALA A 396 -4.91 14.86 26.77
N GLN A 397 -4.26 15.39 27.80
CA GLN A 397 -2.95 16.04 27.69
C GLN A 397 -1.80 15.14 28.17
N LYS A 398 -2.11 13.98 28.73
CA LYS A 398 -1.13 13.05 29.29
C LYS A 398 -1.37 11.64 28.74
N TYR A 399 -0.30 10.97 28.36
CA TYR A 399 -0.37 9.66 27.71
C TYR A 399 0.65 8.69 28.28
N SER A 400 0.24 7.44 28.42
CA SER A 400 1.11 6.29 28.69
C SER A 400 1.44 5.58 27.39
N LEU A 401 2.72 5.55 27.03
CA LEU A 401 3.26 4.92 25.83
C LEU A 401 3.80 3.54 26.19
N LYS A 402 3.29 2.51 25.50
CA LYS A 402 3.73 1.11 25.65
C LYS A 402 3.85 0.43 24.30
N SER A 403 4.86 -0.42 24.13
CA SER A 403 4.97 -1.23 22.89
C SER A 403 3.77 -2.17 22.77
N PRO A 404 3.14 -2.26 21.58
CA PRO A 404 2.05 -3.21 21.34
C PRO A 404 2.54 -4.64 21.10
N TRP A 405 3.85 -4.85 20.93
CA TRP A 405 4.41 -6.14 20.55
C TRP A 405 4.72 -7.04 21.74
N LYS A 406 4.35 -8.33 21.65
CA LYS A 406 4.67 -9.33 22.68
C LYS A 406 6.16 -9.43 23.00
N ARG A 407 7.03 -9.33 21.99
CA ARG A 407 8.49 -9.35 22.16
C ARG A 407 9.01 -8.21 23.04
N ASP A 408 8.25 -7.14 23.16
CA ASP A 408 8.60 -5.93 23.89
C ASP A 408 7.77 -5.78 25.17
N ALA A 409 7.09 -6.83 25.64
CA ALA A 409 6.19 -6.75 26.79
C ALA A 409 6.85 -6.21 28.07
N ASN A 410 8.16 -6.41 28.21
CA ASN A 410 8.98 -5.95 29.33
C ASN A 410 9.59 -4.55 29.12
N ARG A 411 9.39 -3.91 27.96
CA ARG A 411 9.86 -2.54 27.75
C ARG A 411 9.14 -1.58 28.70
N VAL A 412 9.89 -0.62 29.21
CA VAL A 412 9.40 0.35 30.19
C VAL A 412 8.31 1.21 29.58
N VAL A 413 7.25 1.45 30.37
CA VAL A 413 6.18 2.37 30.01
C VAL A 413 6.68 3.81 30.17
N ILE A 414 6.53 4.62 29.13
CA ILE A 414 6.92 6.03 29.13
C ILE A 414 5.66 6.87 29.35
N VAL A 415 5.72 7.90 30.19
CA VAL A 415 4.59 8.81 30.42
C VAL A 415 4.97 10.20 29.92
N LEU A 416 4.23 10.69 28.93
CA LEU A 416 4.47 11.99 28.30
C LEU A 416 3.30 12.94 28.56
N SER A 417 3.60 14.24 28.66
CA SER A 417 2.60 15.30 28.84
C SER A 417 2.76 16.35 27.73
N ALA A 418 1.65 16.82 27.17
CA ALA A 418 1.63 17.89 26.19
C ALA A 418 2.22 19.17 26.78
N GLY A 419 2.96 19.93 25.97
CA GLY A 419 3.70 21.11 26.41
C GLY A 419 5.04 20.80 27.08
N THR A 420 5.39 19.52 27.27
CA THR A 420 6.70 19.09 27.79
C THR A 420 7.45 18.30 26.73
N GLU A 421 8.69 18.71 26.46
CA GLU A 421 9.56 17.97 25.54
C GLU A 421 10.13 16.71 26.20
N TYR A 422 10.20 15.63 25.43
CA TYR A 422 10.87 14.38 25.78
C TYR A 422 11.77 13.95 24.64
N THR A 423 13.00 13.56 24.96
CA THR A 423 13.99 13.11 23.99
C THR A 423 14.03 11.59 23.95
N PHE A 424 13.66 11.02 22.80
CA PHE A 424 13.93 9.63 22.50
C PHE A 424 15.40 9.49 22.10
N GLU A 425 16.14 8.65 22.81
CA GLU A 425 17.45 8.15 22.38
C GLU A 425 17.21 6.81 21.69
N MET A 426 17.68 6.67 20.46
CA MET A 426 17.42 5.50 19.62
C MET A 426 18.72 4.84 19.22
N GLU A 427 18.78 3.52 19.41
CA GLU A 427 19.90 2.71 18.96
C GLU A 427 20.01 2.71 17.42
N PRO A 428 21.19 2.37 16.85
CA PRO A 428 21.33 2.17 15.42
C PRO A 428 20.24 1.25 14.86
N PHE A 429 19.60 1.67 13.77
CA PHE A 429 18.55 0.90 13.09
C PHE A 429 17.30 0.57 13.91
N GLU A 430 17.14 1.18 15.09
CA GLU A 430 16.02 0.87 15.98
C GLU A 430 14.68 1.29 15.36
N VAL A 431 13.69 0.41 15.50
CA VAL A 431 12.27 0.69 15.22
C VAL A 431 11.50 0.50 16.51
N VAL A 432 10.78 1.53 16.95
CA VAL A 432 9.89 1.48 18.12
C VAL A 432 8.49 1.87 17.72
N VAL A 433 7.49 1.17 18.27
CA VAL A 433 6.07 1.47 18.07
C VAL A 433 5.43 1.54 19.44
N PHE A 434 4.58 2.53 19.66
CA PHE A 434 3.88 2.76 20.91
C PHE A 434 2.38 2.90 20.68
N ASP A 435 1.61 2.17 21.47
CA ASP A 435 0.24 2.55 21.79
C ASP A 435 0.29 3.60 22.91
N ALA A 436 -0.27 4.79 22.65
CA ALA A 436 -0.32 5.90 23.59
C ALA A 436 -1.73 6.03 24.19
N THR A 437 -1.94 5.46 25.37
CA THR A 437 -3.25 5.47 26.05
C THR A 437 -3.40 6.75 26.87
N PRO A 438 -4.52 7.49 26.76
CA PRO A 438 -4.75 8.68 27.58
C PRO A 438 -4.80 8.33 29.07
N LEU A 439 -4.27 9.22 29.92
CA LEU A 439 -4.23 9.10 31.38
C LEU A 439 -5.18 10.06 32.09
#